data_AF-A0A4V6WL94-F1
#
_entry.id   AF-A0A4V6WL94-F1
#
_cell.length_a   1.000
_cell.length_b   1.000
_cell.length_c   1.000
_cell.angle_alpha   90.00
_cell.angle_beta   90.00
_cell.angle_gamma   90.00
#
_symmetry.space_group_name_H-M   'P 1'
#
loop_
_entity.id
_entity.type
_entity.pdbx_description
1 polymer ?
#
loop_
_entity_poly.entity_id
_entity_poly.type
_entity_poly.pdbx_seq_one_letter_code
_entity_poly.pdbx_strand_id
1 'polypeptide(L)'
;MATDPDDKEDSASISSEGPAEISRIAGPHKPNKKGRDGVPHEKTNPHVVRRLKETLNPTRDPEEIQKLHEQDASTKWFGVARDLTGRPNFEDYGRYASLMSSISPIEGLGNRYPQLVSFIGVTNAGKSSLIKMLVNHDVDGVDLGNRALFPSPVVGSVVNDTLPTSGDVHLYADPATHAEQLPMLFADCEGFEGGERTPLGARSRRRARSDPTREDFAKPGNVHSRPIEWANTEATRQREFAVTALYPRLLYTFSDCVVFVLRNAKTFQSAVLTKLLDWGVAALEKSINQPALPHCVVALNGTDPGVDEREWDINFATQSLLSSVKGALDYVEG
;
A
#
# COMPACT_ATOMS: atom_id res chain seq x y z
N MET A 1 -54.55 34.62 39.72
CA MET A 1 -54.91 34.27 38.34
C MET A 1 -54.07 35.14 37.44
N ALA A 2 -52.85 34.69 37.19
CA ALA A 2 -51.85 35.37 36.37
C ALA A 2 -51.04 34.25 35.72
N THR A 3 -51.10 34.22 34.39
CA THR A 3 -50.46 33.24 33.50
C THR A 3 -49.05 33.71 33.20
N ASP A 4 -48.08 32.84 33.44
CA ASP A 4 -46.67 32.99 33.07
C ASP A 4 -46.47 32.86 31.54
N PRO A 5 -45.56 33.63 30.93
CA PRO A 5 -45.24 33.54 29.51
C PRO A 5 -43.94 32.75 29.23
N ASP A 6 -43.85 32.28 27.99
CA ASP A 6 -42.66 31.99 27.19
C ASP A 6 -41.93 30.65 27.37
N ASP A 7 -42.52 29.64 26.70
CA ASP A 7 -41.81 28.60 25.96
C ASP A 7 -40.95 29.19 24.83
N LYS A 8 -39.65 28.90 24.83
CA LYS A 8 -38.82 28.87 23.62
C LYS A 8 -37.89 27.65 23.65
N GLU A 9 -38.23 26.67 22.81
CA GLU A 9 -37.38 25.56 22.42
C GLU A 9 -36.16 26.07 21.64
N ASP A 10 -34.96 25.81 22.17
CA ASP A 10 -33.70 25.96 21.42
C ASP A 10 -33.54 24.78 20.45
N SER A 11 -33.90 25.02 19.20
CA SER A 11 -33.57 24.17 18.07
C SER A 11 -32.18 24.54 17.54
N ALA A 12 -31.15 23.85 18.02
CA ALA A 12 -29.80 23.95 17.47
C ALA A 12 -29.73 23.23 16.11
N SER A 13 -29.88 24.01 15.04
CA SER A 13 -29.62 23.62 13.67
C SER A 13 -28.11 23.45 13.46
N ILE A 14 -27.67 22.23 13.13
CA ILE A 14 -26.30 21.94 12.70
C ILE A 14 -26.15 22.47 11.28
N SER A 15 -25.59 23.67 11.14
CA SER A 15 -25.22 24.24 9.85
C SER A 15 -23.95 23.58 9.31
N SER A 16 -24.08 23.03 8.11
CA SER A 16 -23.00 22.55 7.26
C SER A 16 -22.08 23.71 6.84
N GLU A 17 -20.89 23.79 7.41
CA GLU A 17 -19.86 24.73 6.96
C GLU A 17 -18.85 24.05 6.02
N GLY A 18 -18.77 24.61 4.82
CA GLY A 18 -17.87 24.20 3.74
C GLY A 18 -16.44 24.75 3.86
N PRO A 19 -15.61 24.58 2.81
CA PRO A 19 -14.14 24.51 2.90
C PRO A 19 -13.39 25.86 3.02
N ALA A 20 -14.04 26.93 3.48
CA ALA A 20 -13.45 28.27 3.49
C ALA A 20 -12.70 28.65 4.79
N GLU A 21 -12.80 27.85 5.86
CA GLU A 21 -12.29 28.27 7.18
C GLU A 21 -10.85 27.86 7.51
N ILE A 22 -10.25 26.92 6.76
CA ILE A 22 -8.91 26.39 7.11
C ILE A 22 -7.78 27.42 6.87
N SER A 23 -8.03 28.50 6.12
CA SER A 23 -7.01 29.55 5.87
C SER A 23 -6.97 30.66 6.93
N ARG A 24 -7.91 30.70 7.88
CA ARG A 24 -8.03 31.85 8.81
C ARG A 24 -7.30 31.69 10.16
N ILE A 25 -6.76 30.51 10.48
CA ILE A 25 -6.17 30.24 11.80
C ILE A 25 -4.62 30.33 11.81
N ALA A 26 -3.96 30.33 10.65
CA ALA A 26 -2.50 30.44 10.60
C ALA A 26 -2.07 31.91 10.53
N GLY A 27 -1.75 32.50 11.69
CA GLY A 27 -1.11 33.83 11.75
C GLY A 27 0.22 33.86 10.96
N PRO A 28 0.70 35.06 10.56
CA PRO A 28 1.89 35.19 9.73
C PRO A 28 3.09 34.47 10.36
N HIS A 29 3.84 33.75 9.53
CA HIS A 29 5.02 33.00 9.94
C HIS A 29 6.02 33.93 10.65
N LYS A 30 6.36 33.60 11.89
CA LYS A 30 7.38 34.32 12.66
C LYS A 30 8.66 33.47 12.73
N PRO A 31 9.81 33.98 12.28
CA PRO A 31 11.09 33.28 12.43
C PRO A 31 11.32 32.86 13.89
N ASN A 32 11.91 31.68 14.11
CA ASN A 32 12.28 31.14 15.44
C ASN A 32 11.13 30.82 16.40
N LYS A 33 9.88 30.78 15.94
CA LYS A 33 8.79 30.23 16.75
C LYS A 33 8.97 28.72 16.85
N LYS A 34 8.82 28.13 18.04
CA LYS A 34 8.79 26.67 18.20
C LYS A 34 7.36 26.16 18.03
N GLY A 35 7.21 24.98 17.44
CA GLY A 35 5.95 24.24 17.36
C GLY A 35 5.48 23.76 18.75
N ARG A 36 4.31 23.11 18.80
CA ARG A 36 3.78 22.50 20.05
C ARG A 36 4.68 21.38 20.60
N ASP A 37 5.50 20.82 19.74
CA ASP A 37 6.51 19.79 19.95
C ASP A 37 7.88 20.34 20.40
N GLY A 38 8.04 21.67 20.48
CA GLY A 38 9.32 22.30 20.86
C GLY A 38 10.36 22.36 19.74
N VAL A 39 10.01 21.89 18.54
CA VAL A 39 10.84 21.91 17.33
C VAL A 39 10.74 23.27 16.63
N PRO A 40 11.80 23.79 15.99
CA PRO A 40 11.70 25.01 15.18
C PRO A 40 10.56 24.91 14.15
N HIS A 41 9.65 25.88 14.16
CA HIS A 41 8.57 25.93 13.18
C HIS A 41 9.14 26.33 11.82
N GLU A 42 9.07 25.44 10.85
CA GLU A 42 9.46 25.70 9.47
C GLU A 42 8.27 26.07 8.60
N LYS A 43 8.51 26.91 7.58
CA LYS A 43 7.48 27.25 6.59
C LYS A 43 7.28 26.07 5.64
N THR A 44 6.23 25.28 5.87
CA THR A 44 5.89 24.14 5.01
C THR A 44 5.17 24.58 3.73
N ASN A 45 5.44 23.92 2.61
CA ASN A 45 4.70 24.13 1.37
C ASN A 45 3.22 23.69 1.54
N PRO A 46 2.23 24.59 1.37
CA PRO A 46 0.81 24.26 1.54
C PRO A 46 0.33 23.13 0.63
N HIS A 47 0.89 23.00 -0.58
CA HIS A 47 0.55 21.92 -1.51
C HIS A 47 0.96 20.55 -0.97
N VAL A 48 2.16 20.46 -0.39
CA VAL A 48 2.67 19.24 0.25
C VAL A 48 1.80 18.86 1.44
N VAL A 49 1.44 19.83 2.29
CA VAL A 49 0.56 19.59 3.45
C VAL A 49 -0.80 19.08 3.01
N ARG A 50 -1.40 19.71 1.99
CA ARG A 50 -2.71 19.29 1.47
C ARG A 50 -2.67 17.85 0.95
N ARG A 51 -1.68 17.53 0.11
CA ARG A 51 -1.48 16.20 -0.45
C ARG A 51 -1.29 15.12 0.62
N LEU A 52 -0.46 15.40 1.62
CA LEU A 52 -0.25 14.48 2.75
C LEU A 52 -1.52 14.32 3.58
N LYS A 53 -2.25 15.41 3.85
CA LYS A 53 -3.54 15.34 4.58
C LYS A 53 -4.57 14.48 3.86
N GLU A 54 -4.70 14.63 2.54
CA GLU A 54 -5.61 13.83 1.71
C GLU A 54 -5.22 12.34 1.71
N THR A 55 -3.92 12.03 1.81
CA THR A 55 -3.43 10.65 1.88
C THR A 55 -3.60 10.02 3.27
N LEU A 56 -3.33 10.78 4.33
CA LEU A 56 -3.35 10.31 5.72
C LEU A 56 -4.76 10.32 6.34
N ASN A 57 -5.69 11.08 5.76
CA ASN A 57 -7.09 11.13 6.19
C ASN A 57 -8.00 10.68 5.04
N PRO A 58 -8.00 9.38 4.70
CA PRO A 58 -8.86 8.87 3.64
C PRO A 58 -10.33 9.07 3.99
N THR A 59 -11.17 9.14 2.96
CA THR A 59 -12.62 9.22 3.12
C THR A 59 -13.16 8.07 3.98
N ARG A 60 -14.22 8.36 4.73
CA ARG A 60 -14.95 7.39 5.54
C ARG A 60 -16.27 7.00 4.90
N ASP A 61 -16.62 7.60 3.77
CA ASP A 61 -17.82 7.29 3.02
C ASP A 61 -17.67 5.92 2.32
N PRO A 62 -18.50 4.92 2.67
CA PRO A 62 -18.46 3.60 2.05
C PRO A 62 -18.67 3.62 0.53
N GLU A 63 -19.47 4.54 0.00
CA GLU A 63 -19.74 4.62 -1.45
C GLU A 63 -18.52 5.16 -2.20
N GLU A 64 -17.87 6.16 -1.64
CA GLU A 64 -16.63 6.70 -2.19
C GLU A 64 -15.50 5.68 -2.12
N ILE A 65 -15.34 4.97 -0.99
CA ILE A 65 -14.37 3.87 -0.84
C ILE A 65 -14.62 2.80 -1.91
N GLN A 66 -15.88 2.44 -2.12
CA GLN A 66 -16.28 1.44 -3.11
C GLN A 66 -15.88 1.88 -4.53
N LYS A 67 -16.16 3.13 -4.91
CA LYS A 67 -15.79 3.70 -6.20
C LYS A 67 -14.26 3.75 -6.40
N LEU A 68 -13.52 4.11 -5.36
CA LEU A 68 -12.05 4.11 -5.39
C LEU A 68 -11.50 2.70 -5.66
N HIS A 69 -12.07 1.67 -5.02
CA HIS A 69 -11.67 0.28 -5.28
C HIS A 69 -12.05 -0.22 -6.67
N GLU A 70 -13.15 0.25 -7.24
CA GLU A 70 -13.52 -0.07 -8.63
C GLU A 70 -12.52 0.53 -9.62
N GLN A 71 -12.08 1.77 -9.40
CA GLN A 71 -11.07 2.44 -10.22
C GLN A 71 -9.69 1.76 -10.11
N ASP A 72 -9.32 1.36 -8.90
CA ASP A 72 -8.07 0.65 -8.61
C ASP A 72 -8.07 -0.81 -9.09
N ALA A 73 -9.20 -1.35 -9.55
CA ALA A 73 -9.25 -2.72 -10.07
C ALA A 73 -8.33 -2.93 -11.29
N SER A 74 -8.10 -1.87 -12.07
CA SER A 74 -7.23 -1.87 -13.25
C SER A 74 -5.72 -1.97 -12.93
N THR A 75 -5.34 -1.81 -11.66
CA THR A 75 -3.94 -1.87 -11.20
C THR A 75 -3.53 -3.26 -10.72
N LYS A 76 -4.46 -4.23 -10.71
CA LYS A 76 -4.18 -5.61 -10.32
C LYS A 76 -3.18 -6.25 -11.27
N TRP A 77 -2.15 -6.85 -10.69
CA TRP A 77 -1.13 -7.56 -11.44
C TRP A 77 -1.37 -9.06 -11.40
N PHE A 78 -1.35 -9.67 -10.23
CA PHE A 78 -1.67 -11.09 -10.09
C PHE A 78 -2.33 -11.37 -8.74
N GLY A 79 -3.02 -12.49 -8.65
CA GLY A 79 -3.69 -12.92 -7.42
C GLY A 79 -4.05 -14.40 -7.42
N VAL A 80 -4.66 -14.84 -6.32
CA VAL A 80 -5.24 -16.18 -6.19
C VAL A 80 -6.75 -16.06 -6.08
N ALA A 81 -7.43 -16.59 -7.09
CA ALA A 81 -8.89 -16.74 -7.08
C ALA A 81 -9.26 -18.19 -6.82
N ARG A 82 -10.45 -18.43 -6.29
CA ARG A 82 -11.02 -19.79 -6.19
C ARG A 82 -11.97 -20.02 -7.34
N ASP A 83 -11.87 -21.18 -7.97
CA ASP A 83 -12.86 -21.63 -8.93
C ASP A 83 -14.16 -22.07 -8.26
N LEU A 84 -15.15 -22.47 -9.06
CA LEU A 84 -16.44 -22.97 -8.58
C LEU A 84 -16.33 -24.23 -7.73
N THR A 85 -15.23 -24.97 -7.85
CA THR A 85 -14.93 -26.18 -7.06
C THR A 85 -14.15 -25.87 -5.77
N GLY A 86 -13.85 -24.58 -5.52
CA GLY A 86 -13.07 -24.12 -4.38
C GLY A 86 -11.56 -24.31 -4.53
N ARG A 87 -11.08 -24.75 -5.70
CA ARG A 87 -9.66 -24.92 -5.98
C ARG A 87 -9.01 -23.57 -6.30
N PRO A 88 -7.83 -23.29 -5.77
CA PRO A 88 -7.13 -22.04 -6.04
C PRO A 88 -6.51 -22.05 -7.44
N ASN A 89 -6.74 -20.96 -8.16
CA ASN A 89 -6.14 -20.64 -9.44
C ASN A 89 -5.31 -19.37 -9.29
N PHE A 90 -4.12 -19.39 -9.86
CA PHE A 90 -3.32 -18.20 -10.05
C PHE A 90 -3.89 -17.42 -11.23
N GLU A 91 -4.18 -16.15 -11.04
CA GLU A 91 -4.67 -15.23 -12.07
C GLU A 91 -3.62 -14.14 -12.30
N ASP A 92 -3.12 -14.03 -13.53
CA ASP A 92 -2.35 -12.88 -14.02
C ASP A 92 -3.28 -11.99 -14.83
N TYR A 93 -3.33 -10.70 -14.50
CA TYR A 93 -4.21 -9.71 -15.11
C TYR A 93 -3.53 -8.89 -16.21
N GLY A 94 -2.25 -9.16 -16.52
CA GLY A 94 -1.53 -8.53 -17.63
C GLY A 94 -1.06 -7.09 -17.37
N ARG A 95 -1.17 -6.60 -16.13
CA ARG A 95 -0.84 -5.21 -15.76
C ARG A 95 0.59 -4.82 -16.08
N TYR A 96 1.56 -5.71 -15.83
CA TYR A 96 2.96 -5.44 -16.14
C TYR A 96 3.15 -5.13 -17.63
N ALA A 97 2.64 -5.98 -18.51
CA ALA A 97 2.73 -5.78 -19.96
C ALA A 97 1.98 -4.50 -20.39
N SER A 98 0.79 -4.26 -19.84
CA SER A 98 0.00 -3.06 -20.11
C SER A 98 0.75 -1.79 -19.72
N LEU A 99 1.32 -1.71 -18.51
CA LEU A 99 2.09 -0.57 -18.02
C LEU A 99 3.31 -0.30 -18.92
N MET A 100 4.08 -1.34 -19.22
CA MET A 100 5.27 -1.21 -20.06
C MET A 100 4.95 -0.81 -21.51
N SER A 101 3.74 -1.14 -22.00
CA SER A 101 3.28 -0.70 -23.32
C SER A 101 2.72 0.72 -23.35
N SER A 102 2.08 1.17 -22.26
CA SER A 102 1.43 2.49 -22.18
C SER A 102 2.40 3.64 -21.97
N ILE A 103 3.58 3.34 -21.45
CA ILE A 103 4.61 4.35 -21.20
C ILE A 103 5.54 4.41 -22.41
N SER A 104 5.39 5.43 -23.25
CA SER A 104 6.27 5.62 -24.42
C SER A 104 7.71 5.83 -23.97
N PRO A 105 8.69 5.07 -24.49
CA PRO A 105 10.10 5.39 -24.26
C PRO A 105 10.42 6.75 -24.89
N ILE A 106 11.35 7.48 -24.29
CA ILE A 106 11.97 8.63 -24.96
C ILE A 106 12.63 8.11 -26.25
N GLU A 107 12.38 8.77 -27.39
CA GLU A 107 12.90 8.36 -28.68
C GLU A 107 14.44 8.20 -28.64
N GLY A 108 14.93 7.04 -29.09
CA GLY A 108 16.36 6.74 -29.15
C GLY A 108 16.92 5.92 -27.97
N LEU A 109 16.14 5.68 -26.92
CA LEU A 109 16.49 4.71 -25.89
C LEU A 109 16.19 3.29 -26.38
N GLY A 110 17.19 2.40 -26.27
CA GLY A 110 17.08 0.98 -26.65
C GLY A 110 16.19 0.17 -25.70
N ASN A 111 16.62 -1.05 -25.36
CA ASN A 111 15.87 -1.91 -24.43
C ASN A 111 15.70 -1.24 -23.05
N ARG A 112 14.50 -1.38 -22.46
CA ARG A 112 14.19 -0.96 -21.09
C ARG A 112 14.31 -2.14 -20.12
N TYR A 113 14.75 -1.84 -18.91
CA TYR A 113 14.92 -2.80 -17.83
C TYR A 113 14.23 -2.27 -16.57
N PRO A 114 12.90 -2.50 -16.43
CA PRO A 114 12.15 -1.99 -15.29
C PRO A 114 12.67 -2.56 -13.99
N GLN A 115 12.66 -1.73 -12.94
CA GLN A 115 13.04 -2.09 -11.58
C GLN A 115 11.79 -2.30 -10.74
N LEU A 116 11.73 -3.41 -10.01
CA LEU A 116 10.57 -3.77 -9.19
C LEU A 116 10.87 -3.57 -7.70
N VAL A 117 10.06 -2.71 -7.07
CA VAL A 117 10.09 -2.44 -5.63
C VAL A 117 8.79 -2.95 -5.00
N SER A 118 8.88 -4.00 -4.18
CA SER A 118 7.70 -4.66 -3.61
C SER A 118 7.49 -4.32 -2.15
N PHE A 119 6.31 -3.83 -1.81
CA PHE A 119 5.91 -3.51 -0.44
C PHE A 119 5.16 -4.69 0.18
N ILE A 120 5.73 -5.25 1.26
CA ILE A 120 5.21 -6.42 1.97
C ILE A 120 5.11 -6.09 3.47
N GLY A 121 4.22 -6.75 4.19
CA GLY A 121 4.03 -6.51 5.61
C GLY A 121 2.61 -6.83 6.07
N VAL A 122 2.40 -6.78 7.39
CA VAL A 122 1.10 -7.05 8.01
C VAL A 122 0.00 -6.14 7.46
N THR A 123 -1.25 -6.59 7.59
CA THR A 123 -2.42 -5.75 7.33
C THR A 123 -2.33 -4.47 8.16
N ASN A 124 -2.66 -3.33 7.54
CA ASN A 124 -2.62 -2.00 8.15
C ASN A 124 -1.25 -1.50 8.64
N ALA A 125 -0.16 -2.08 8.13
CA ALA A 125 1.18 -1.51 8.28
C ALA A 125 1.34 -0.14 7.58
N GLY A 126 0.48 0.18 6.59
CA GLY A 126 0.53 1.42 5.79
C GLY A 126 1.29 1.30 4.46
N LYS A 127 1.39 0.08 3.90
CA LYS A 127 2.02 -0.20 2.59
C LYS A 127 1.44 0.65 1.45
N SER A 128 0.14 0.54 1.24
CA SER A 128 -0.62 1.31 0.24
C SER A 128 -0.50 2.82 0.47
N SER A 129 -0.40 3.27 1.74
CA SER A 129 -0.18 4.68 2.09
C SER A 129 1.20 5.17 1.64
N LEU A 130 2.26 4.39 1.88
CA LEU A 130 3.62 4.73 1.46
C LEU A 130 3.70 4.83 -0.07
N ILE A 131 3.20 3.83 -0.79
CA ILE A 131 3.16 3.86 -2.26
C ILE A 131 2.35 5.06 -2.76
N LYS A 132 1.19 5.35 -2.16
CA LYS A 132 0.40 6.53 -2.53
C LYS A 132 1.16 7.83 -2.32
N MET A 133 1.92 7.95 -1.22
CA MET A 133 2.75 9.12 -0.97
C MET A 133 3.89 9.25 -2.00
N LEU A 134 4.53 8.14 -2.38
CA LEU A 134 5.58 8.12 -3.40
C LEU A 134 5.03 8.51 -4.77
N VAL A 135 3.96 7.87 -5.24
CA VAL A 135 3.34 8.20 -6.53
C VAL A 135 2.85 9.65 -6.54
N ASN A 136 2.16 10.09 -5.50
CA ASN A 136 1.67 11.47 -5.44
C ASN A 136 2.79 12.50 -5.26
N HIS A 137 4.01 12.08 -4.88
CA HIS A 137 5.14 12.99 -4.70
C HIS A 137 5.47 13.72 -6.01
N ASP A 138 5.52 12.97 -7.11
CA ASP A 138 6.01 13.43 -8.41
C ASP A 138 4.91 13.57 -9.46
N VAL A 139 3.71 13.00 -9.24
CA VAL A 139 2.58 13.11 -10.18
C VAL A 139 2.15 14.56 -10.45
N ASP A 140 2.39 15.47 -9.49
CA ASP A 140 2.05 16.87 -9.66
C ASP A 140 2.93 17.58 -10.71
N GLY A 141 4.14 17.07 -10.94
CA GLY A 141 5.06 17.53 -11.99
C GLY A 141 4.75 16.95 -13.38
N VAL A 142 3.80 16.02 -13.48
CA VAL A 142 3.40 15.39 -14.74
C VAL A 142 2.25 16.15 -15.40
N ASP A 143 2.31 16.25 -16.73
CA ASP A 143 1.24 16.83 -17.56
C ASP A 143 -0.14 16.25 -17.22
N LEU A 144 -1.16 17.10 -17.18
CA LEU A 144 -2.53 16.73 -16.82
C LEU A 144 -3.08 15.55 -17.64
N GLY A 145 -2.71 15.45 -18.92
CA GLY A 145 -3.11 14.34 -19.79
C GLY A 145 -2.49 12.99 -19.41
N ASN A 146 -1.34 13.00 -18.75
CA ASN A 146 -0.58 11.79 -18.38
C ASN A 146 -0.84 11.35 -16.93
N ARG A 147 -1.52 12.17 -16.10
CA ARG A 147 -1.83 11.80 -14.70
C ARG A 147 -2.63 10.50 -14.58
N ALA A 148 -3.48 10.20 -15.56
CA ALA A 148 -4.25 8.95 -15.60
C ALA A 148 -3.37 7.69 -15.73
N LEU A 149 -2.13 7.82 -16.20
CA LEU A 149 -1.16 6.73 -16.29
C LEU A 149 -0.59 6.32 -14.92
N PHE A 150 -0.74 7.19 -13.91
CA PHE A 150 -0.17 7.03 -12.58
C PHE A 150 -1.26 6.93 -11.51
N PRO A 151 -2.10 5.87 -11.54
CA PRO A 151 -3.01 5.62 -10.43
C PRO A 151 -2.22 5.38 -9.15
N SER A 152 -2.83 5.65 -7.99
CA SER A 152 -2.25 5.35 -6.69
C SER A 152 -3.19 4.44 -5.88
N PRO A 153 -2.66 3.65 -4.93
CA PRO A 153 -3.47 2.73 -4.14
C PRO A 153 -4.63 3.41 -3.40
N VAL A 154 -5.67 2.62 -3.14
CA VAL A 154 -6.70 2.98 -2.16
C VAL A 154 -6.14 2.72 -0.76
N VAL A 155 -6.12 3.75 0.08
CA VAL A 155 -5.64 3.65 1.46
C VAL A 155 -6.80 3.21 2.36
N GLY A 156 -6.53 2.26 3.25
CA GLY A 156 -7.52 1.74 4.20
C GLY A 156 -8.05 2.82 5.11
N SER A 157 -9.36 2.82 5.35
CA SER A 157 -9.98 3.70 6.34
C SER A 157 -9.78 3.14 7.75
N VAL A 158 -9.52 4.01 8.72
CA VAL A 158 -9.41 3.68 10.16
C VAL A 158 -10.66 2.97 10.70
N VAL A 159 -11.80 3.12 10.02
CA VAL A 159 -13.07 2.45 10.34
C VAL A 159 -13.02 0.94 10.06
N ASN A 160 -12.11 0.49 9.19
CA ASN A 160 -11.97 -0.91 8.77
C ASN A 160 -10.62 -1.51 9.18
N ASP A 161 -10.07 -1.11 10.33
CA ASP A 161 -8.69 -1.41 10.78
C ASP A 161 -8.38 -2.90 11.04
N THR A 162 -9.31 -3.81 10.75
CA THR A 162 -9.10 -5.28 10.84
C THR A 162 -9.22 -6.00 9.50
N LEU A 163 -9.51 -5.27 8.42
CA LEU A 163 -9.74 -5.84 7.09
C LEU A 163 -8.64 -5.41 6.12
N PRO A 164 -8.08 -6.34 5.34
CA PRO A 164 -7.20 -5.99 4.22
C PRO A 164 -7.92 -5.04 3.24
N THR A 165 -7.19 -4.00 2.83
CA THR A 165 -7.70 -2.93 1.98
C THR A 165 -7.76 -3.37 0.52
N SER A 166 -6.60 -3.70 -0.05
CA SER A 166 -6.45 -4.39 -1.33
C SER A 166 -6.41 -5.90 -1.11
N GLY A 167 -6.99 -6.63 -2.05
CA GLY A 167 -6.77 -8.07 -2.18
C GLY A 167 -5.94 -8.32 -3.42
N ASP A 168 -5.15 -9.40 -3.41
CA ASP A 168 -4.20 -9.72 -4.50
C ASP A 168 -2.97 -8.77 -4.50
N VAL A 169 -2.17 -8.82 -5.55
CA VAL A 169 -1.00 -7.94 -5.75
C VAL A 169 -1.30 -6.91 -6.82
N HIS A 170 -1.07 -5.63 -6.51
CA HIS A 170 -1.25 -4.50 -7.42
C HIS A 170 0.09 -3.94 -7.87
N LEU A 171 0.14 -3.27 -9.03
CA LEU A 171 1.35 -2.71 -9.63
C LEU A 171 1.13 -1.30 -10.17
N TYR A 172 2.01 -0.39 -9.73
CA TYR A 172 1.98 1.05 -10.00
C TYR A 172 3.30 1.49 -10.63
N ALA A 173 3.27 2.51 -11.48
CA ALA A 173 4.48 3.10 -12.06
C ALA A 173 4.91 4.32 -11.25
N ASP A 174 6.22 4.50 -11.09
CA ASP A 174 6.78 5.71 -10.51
C ASP A 174 6.74 6.89 -11.52
N PRO A 175 6.07 8.01 -11.21
CA PRO A 175 6.00 9.15 -12.13
C PRO A 175 7.35 9.78 -12.42
N ALA A 176 8.33 9.71 -11.52
CA ALA A 176 9.63 10.32 -11.73
C ALA A 176 10.46 9.56 -12.79
N THR A 177 10.48 8.23 -12.73
CA THR A 177 11.35 7.39 -13.57
C THR A 177 10.66 6.70 -14.75
N HIS A 178 9.34 6.82 -14.91
CA HIS A 178 8.57 6.08 -15.93
C HIS A 178 9.13 6.17 -17.36
N ALA A 179 9.67 7.32 -17.76
CA ALA A 179 10.19 7.57 -19.09
C ALA A 179 11.67 7.17 -19.27
N GLU A 180 12.34 6.77 -18.19
CA GLU A 180 13.76 6.43 -18.19
C GLU A 180 14.03 5.02 -18.74
N GLN A 181 15.32 4.68 -18.88
CA GLN A 181 15.73 3.33 -19.28
C GLN A 181 15.42 2.27 -18.21
N LEU A 182 15.44 2.69 -16.94
CA LEU A 182 15.24 1.86 -15.75
C LEU A 182 13.99 2.33 -14.97
N PRO A 183 12.79 2.22 -15.55
CA PRO A 183 11.59 2.72 -14.89
C PRO A 183 11.30 1.93 -13.62
N MET A 184 11.01 2.62 -12.51
CA MET A 184 10.65 1.98 -11.26
C MET A 184 9.16 1.64 -11.22
N LEU A 185 8.85 0.44 -10.73
CA LEU A 185 7.49 -0.05 -10.51
C LEU A 185 7.31 -0.42 -9.04
N PHE A 186 6.20 0.02 -8.45
CA PHE A 186 5.83 -0.29 -7.07
C PHE A 186 4.78 -1.40 -7.04
N ALA A 187 5.10 -2.53 -6.41
CA ALA A 187 4.12 -3.58 -6.13
C ALA A 187 3.55 -3.41 -4.71
N ASP A 188 2.23 -3.31 -4.61
CA ASP A 188 1.50 -3.34 -3.33
C ASP A 188 1.01 -4.76 -3.07
N CYS A 189 1.65 -5.47 -2.15
CA CYS A 189 1.23 -6.80 -1.75
C CYS A 189 0.10 -6.73 -0.74
N GLU A 190 -0.89 -7.61 -0.88
CA GLU A 190 -1.88 -7.84 0.17
C GLU A 190 -1.22 -8.11 1.53
N GLY A 191 -1.78 -7.52 2.58
CA GLY A 191 -1.29 -7.71 3.95
C GLY A 191 -1.60 -9.11 4.48
N PHE A 192 -0.62 -9.72 5.15
CA PHE A 192 -0.85 -10.93 5.94
C PHE A 192 -1.42 -10.60 7.32
N GLU A 193 -1.80 -11.62 8.10
CA GLU A 193 -2.46 -11.50 9.43
C GLU A 193 -3.84 -10.81 9.42
N GLY A 194 -4.43 -10.57 8.24
CA GLY A 194 -5.81 -10.08 8.11
C GLY A 194 -6.90 -11.16 8.21
N GLY A 195 -6.51 -12.41 8.45
CA GLY A 195 -7.38 -13.60 8.45
C GLY A 195 -8.04 -13.90 7.09
N GLU A 196 -8.94 -14.89 7.05
CA GLU A 196 -9.66 -15.31 5.84
C GLU A 196 -10.77 -14.33 5.38
N ARG A 197 -10.94 -13.19 6.07
CA ARG A 197 -11.98 -12.20 5.70
C ARG A 197 -11.64 -11.58 4.34
N THR A 198 -12.61 -11.62 3.43
CA THR A 198 -12.47 -11.03 2.09
C THR A 198 -12.12 -9.54 2.18
N PRO A 199 -11.06 -9.08 1.48
CA PRO A 199 -10.64 -7.68 1.41
C PRO A 199 -11.75 -6.75 0.93
N LEU A 200 -11.69 -5.47 1.31
CA LEU A 200 -12.67 -4.46 0.89
C LEU A 200 -12.75 -4.39 -0.65
N GLY A 201 -11.61 -4.28 -1.33
CA GLY A 201 -11.56 -4.25 -2.80
C GLY A 201 -12.03 -5.55 -3.50
N ALA A 202 -12.07 -6.69 -2.79
CA ALA A 202 -12.59 -7.94 -3.34
C ALA A 202 -14.11 -8.09 -3.15
N ARG A 203 -14.70 -7.49 -2.09
CA ARG A 203 -16.16 -7.47 -1.87
C ARG A 203 -16.89 -6.64 -2.91
N SER A 204 -16.29 -5.51 -3.30
CA SER A 204 -16.73 -4.65 -4.40
C SER A 204 -17.05 -5.46 -5.67
N ARG A 205 -16.08 -6.28 -6.12
CA ARG A 205 -16.22 -7.13 -7.31
C ARG A 205 -17.34 -8.17 -7.20
N ARG A 206 -17.54 -8.76 -6.02
CA ARG A 206 -18.55 -9.81 -5.84
C ARG A 206 -19.97 -9.25 -5.98
N ARG A 207 -20.19 -8.00 -5.56
CA ARG A 207 -21.45 -7.28 -5.78
C ARG A 207 -21.63 -6.84 -7.24
N ALA A 208 -20.58 -6.36 -7.89
CA ALA A 208 -20.62 -6.03 -9.31
C ALA A 208 -20.95 -7.24 -10.19
N ARG A 209 -20.44 -8.44 -9.85
CA ARG A 209 -20.77 -9.70 -10.54
C ARG A 209 -22.19 -10.22 -10.29
N SER A 210 -22.91 -9.71 -9.29
CA SER A 210 -24.27 -10.16 -8.94
C SER A 210 -25.38 -9.29 -9.55
N ASP A 211 -25.03 -8.21 -10.25
CA ASP A 211 -25.99 -7.31 -10.89
C ASP A 211 -26.05 -7.61 -12.41
N PRO A 212 -27.10 -8.30 -12.90
CA PRO A 212 -27.22 -8.71 -14.31
C PRO A 212 -27.48 -7.54 -15.28
N THR A 213 -27.68 -6.31 -14.77
CA THR A 213 -27.95 -5.11 -15.58
C THR A 213 -26.70 -4.27 -15.87
N ARG A 214 -25.60 -4.53 -15.16
CA ARG A 214 -24.30 -3.96 -15.48
C ARG A 214 -23.62 -4.92 -16.43
N GLU A 215 -23.55 -4.54 -17.70
CA GLU A 215 -22.75 -5.23 -18.72
C GLU A 215 -21.48 -5.74 -18.06
N ASP A 216 -21.23 -7.05 -18.24
CA ASP A 216 -20.06 -7.74 -17.75
C ASP A 216 -18.87 -6.77 -17.81
N PHE A 217 -18.35 -6.35 -16.64
CA PHE A 217 -16.97 -5.90 -16.59
C PHE A 217 -16.18 -7.12 -17.02
N ALA A 218 -16.04 -7.26 -18.34
CA ALA A 218 -15.41 -8.37 -19.01
C ALA A 218 -14.12 -8.59 -18.25
N LYS A 219 -13.87 -9.84 -17.85
CA LYS A 219 -12.51 -10.20 -17.44
C LYS A 219 -11.59 -9.51 -18.45
N PRO A 220 -10.66 -8.63 -18.03
CA PRO A 220 -9.80 -7.96 -18.99
C PRO A 220 -9.29 -9.04 -19.94
N GLY A 221 -9.33 -8.81 -21.25
CA GLY A 221 -9.14 -9.87 -22.26
C GLY A 221 -7.85 -10.69 -22.10
N ASN A 222 -6.96 -10.26 -21.21
CA ASN A 222 -5.67 -10.85 -20.87
C ASN A 222 -5.59 -11.44 -19.45
N VAL A 223 -6.71 -11.91 -18.85
CA VAL A 223 -6.61 -12.67 -17.59
C VAL A 223 -6.15 -14.10 -17.89
N HIS A 224 -4.89 -14.40 -17.60
CA HIS A 224 -4.36 -15.75 -17.68
C HIS A 224 -4.58 -16.47 -16.35
N SER A 225 -5.40 -17.52 -16.36
CA SER A 225 -5.69 -18.33 -15.18
C SER A 225 -5.00 -19.69 -15.29
N ARG A 226 -4.28 -20.09 -14.24
CA ARG A 226 -3.62 -21.40 -14.15
C ARG A 226 -3.96 -22.07 -12.82
N PRO A 227 -4.35 -23.36 -12.82
CA PRO A 227 -4.61 -24.07 -11.58
C PRO A 227 -3.34 -24.21 -10.75
N ILE A 228 -3.46 -24.01 -9.44
CA ILE A 228 -2.37 -24.24 -8.50
C ILE A 228 -2.39 -25.72 -8.12
N GLU A 229 -1.81 -26.58 -8.96
CA GLU A 229 -1.91 -28.04 -8.83
C GLU A 229 -1.36 -28.58 -7.50
N TRP A 230 -0.33 -27.92 -6.95
CA TRP A 230 0.27 -28.32 -5.68
C TRP A 230 -0.58 -27.96 -4.46
N ALA A 231 -1.61 -27.10 -4.60
CA ALA A 231 -2.48 -26.70 -3.50
C ALA A 231 -3.56 -27.77 -3.21
N ASN A 232 -3.10 -28.94 -2.79
CA ASN A 232 -3.91 -30.13 -2.58
C ASN A 232 -4.38 -30.31 -1.12
N THR A 233 -3.77 -29.60 -0.16
CA THR A 233 -4.17 -29.63 1.26
C THR A 233 -5.11 -28.47 1.62
N GLU A 234 -5.88 -28.61 2.71
CA GLU A 234 -6.75 -27.54 3.20
C GLU A 234 -5.97 -26.25 3.49
N ALA A 235 -4.84 -26.35 4.19
CA ALA A 235 -3.98 -25.21 4.50
C ALA A 235 -3.47 -24.50 3.23
N THR A 236 -2.94 -25.25 2.25
CA THR A 236 -2.43 -24.67 1.00
C THR A 236 -3.50 -24.04 0.10
N ARG A 237 -4.78 -24.35 0.34
CA ARG A 237 -5.91 -23.77 -0.38
C ARG A 237 -6.42 -22.49 0.25
N GLN A 238 -6.03 -22.16 1.48
CA GLN A 238 -6.48 -20.96 2.19
C GLN A 238 -5.86 -19.69 1.60
N ARG A 239 -6.58 -18.57 1.69
CA ARG A 239 -6.05 -17.28 1.23
C ARG A 239 -4.85 -16.87 2.09
N GLU A 240 -4.86 -17.23 3.36
CA GLU A 240 -3.75 -17.06 4.30
C GLU A 240 -2.45 -17.63 3.74
N PHE A 241 -2.47 -18.81 3.12
CA PHE A 241 -1.29 -19.37 2.47
C PHE A 241 -0.81 -18.51 1.29
N ALA A 242 -1.74 -17.97 0.49
CA ALA A 242 -1.40 -17.10 -0.63
C ALA A 242 -0.66 -15.83 -0.15
N VAL A 243 -1.19 -15.16 0.88
CA VAL A 243 -0.61 -13.90 1.38
C VAL A 243 0.63 -14.09 2.25
N THR A 244 0.78 -15.22 2.94
CA THR A 244 1.93 -15.47 3.84
C THR A 244 3.09 -16.19 3.16
N ALA A 245 2.85 -16.97 2.11
CA ALA A 245 3.86 -17.79 1.48
C ALA A 245 3.98 -17.53 -0.03
N LEU A 246 2.87 -17.58 -0.78
CA LEU A 246 2.94 -17.52 -2.25
C LEU A 246 3.35 -16.13 -2.77
N TYR A 247 2.64 -15.06 -2.38
CA TYR A 247 2.94 -13.71 -2.87
C TYR A 247 4.34 -13.26 -2.44
N PRO A 248 4.74 -13.38 -1.16
CA PRO A 248 6.07 -12.96 -0.76
C PRO A 248 7.16 -13.74 -1.48
N ARG A 249 7.00 -15.05 -1.69
CA ARG A 249 7.97 -15.86 -2.44
C ARG A 249 8.12 -15.38 -3.89
N LEU A 250 7.02 -15.10 -4.59
CA LEU A 250 7.07 -14.57 -5.95
C LEU A 250 7.76 -13.20 -5.97
N LEU A 251 7.34 -12.28 -5.09
CA LEU A 251 7.88 -10.93 -5.04
C LEU A 251 9.36 -10.93 -4.67
N TYR A 252 9.80 -11.74 -3.71
CA TYR A 252 11.21 -11.85 -3.35
C TYR A 252 12.06 -12.38 -4.51
N THR A 253 11.48 -13.19 -5.39
CA THR A 253 12.18 -13.74 -6.56
C THR A 253 12.34 -12.71 -7.69
N PHE A 254 11.37 -11.80 -7.85
CA PHE A 254 11.31 -10.88 -9.00
C PHE A 254 11.63 -9.43 -8.68
N SER A 255 11.78 -9.07 -7.40
CA SER A 255 12.05 -7.69 -7.00
C SER A 255 13.54 -7.38 -7.00
N ASP A 256 13.88 -6.13 -7.32
CA ASP A 256 15.20 -5.57 -7.06
C ASP A 256 15.31 -5.09 -5.60
N CYS A 257 14.17 -4.70 -5.01
CA CYS A 257 14.05 -4.28 -3.62
C CYS A 257 12.73 -4.75 -3.01
N VAL A 258 12.80 -5.30 -1.80
CA VAL A 258 11.62 -5.61 -0.97
C VAL A 258 11.58 -4.65 0.20
N VAL A 259 10.52 -3.85 0.27
CA VAL A 259 10.24 -2.94 1.38
C VAL A 259 9.29 -3.62 2.35
N PHE A 260 9.80 -3.99 3.51
CA PHE A 260 8.98 -4.52 4.58
C PHE A 260 8.47 -3.39 5.47
N VAL A 261 7.14 -3.23 5.54
CA VAL A 261 6.50 -2.15 6.30
C VAL A 261 5.98 -2.66 7.64
N LEU A 262 6.32 -1.92 8.70
CA LEU A 262 5.92 -2.18 10.09
C LEU A 262 5.42 -0.90 10.74
N ARG A 263 4.52 -1.03 11.73
CA ARG A 263 4.18 0.09 12.63
C ARG A 263 4.90 0.05 13.96
N ASN A 264 5.36 -1.13 14.37
CA ASN A 264 5.98 -1.33 15.67
C ASN A 264 7.35 -2.00 15.47
N ALA A 265 8.42 -1.30 15.83
CA ALA A 265 9.78 -1.85 15.74
C ALA A 265 9.96 -3.10 16.62
N LYS A 266 9.23 -3.21 17.74
CA LYS A 266 9.35 -4.37 18.66
C LYS A 266 8.88 -5.68 18.03
N THR A 267 8.03 -5.62 17.01
CA THR A 267 7.58 -6.81 16.29
C THR A 267 8.52 -7.20 15.16
N PHE A 268 9.64 -6.49 14.95
CA PHE A 268 10.57 -6.78 13.87
C PHE A 268 11.10 -8.21 13.93
N GLN A 269 11.56 -8.65 15.11
CA GLN A 269 12.06 -10.02 15.29
C GLN A 269 11.01 -11.08 14.92
N SER A 270 9.81 -11.00 15.50
CA SER A 270 8.79 -12.05 15.39
C SER A 270 7.97 -11.98 14.09
N ALA A 271 7.68 -10.78 13.59
CA ALA A 271 6.81 -10.60 12.43
C ALA A 271 7.58 -10.52 11.11
N VAL A 272 8.89 -10.23 11.13
CA VAL A 272 9.65 -9.85 9.93
C VAL A 272 10.87 -10.70 9.72
N LEU A 273 11.77 -10.74 10.71
CA LEU A 273 13.10 -11.33 10.53
C LEU A 273 13.02 -12.79 10.09
N THR A 274 12.25 -13.62 10.81
CA THR A 274 12.07 -15.04 10.44
C THR A 274 11.42 -15.19 9.07
N LYS A 275 10.36 -14.41 8.77
CA LYS A 275 9.66 -14.50 7.48
C LYS A 275 10.57 -14.11 6.31
N LEU A 276 11.35 -13.05 6.44
CA LEU A 276 12.30 -12.61 5.42
C LEU A 276 13.37 -13.67 5.16
N LEU A 277 13.88 -14.31 6.22
CA LEU A 277 14.85 -15.40 6.08
C LEU A 277 14.22 -16.62 5.41
N ASP A 278 13.04 -17.04 5.84
CA ASP A 278 12.32 -18.19 5.24
C ASP A 278 12.01 -17.94 3.76
N TRP A 279 11.57 -16.72 3.41
CA TRP A 279 11.31 -16.35 2.02
C TRP A 279 12.59 -16.27 1.21
N GLY A 280 13.68 -15.75 1.78
CA GLY A 280 14.99 -15.71 1.14
C GLY A 280 15.53 -17.11 0.85
N VAL A 281 15.48 -18.02 1.82
CA VAL A 281 15.86 -19.44 1.64
C VAL A 281 14.97 -20.11 0.60
N ALA A 282 13.64 -19.96 0.70
CA ALA A 282 12.71 -20.57 -0.24
C ALA A 282 12.84 -20.03 -1.67
N ALA A 283 13.24 -18.76 -1.83
CA ALA A 283 13.55 -18.16 -3.13
C ALA A 283 14.85 -18.71 -3.70
N LEU A 284 15.91 -18.82 -2.88
CA LEU A 284 17.20 -19.40 -3.28
C LEU A 284 17.08 -20.86 -3.74
N GLU A 285 16.37 -21.70 -2.97
CA GLU A 285 16.24 -23.13 -3.28
C GLU A 285 15.46 -23.41 -4.58
N LYS A 286 14.55 -22.51 -4.95
CA LYS A 286 13.55 -22.75 -6.00
C LYS A 286 13.70 -21.82 -7.20
N SER A 287 14.72 -20.97 -7.21
CA SER A 287 15.07 -20.13 -8.35
C SER A 287 16.37 -20.64 -9.00
N ILE A 288 16.35 -20.76 -10.32
CA ILE A 288 17.53 -21.17 -11.10
C ILE A 288 18.08 -19.89 -11.73
N ASN A 289 19.38 -19.61 -11.54
CA ASN A 289 20.09 -18.45 -12.08
C ASN A 289 19.65 -17.08 -11.54
N GLN A 290 19.52 -16.90 -10.22
CA GLN A 290 19.47 -15.54 -9.65
C GLN A 290 20.89 -14.99 -9.47
N PRO A 291 21.31 -13.97 -10.24
CA PRO A 291 22.64 -13.39 -10.12
C PRO A 291 22.83 -12.54 -8.87
N ALA A 292 21.74 -12.03 -8.27
CA ALA A 292 21.75 -11.22 -7.05
C ALA A 292 20.45 -11.41 -6.26
N LEU A 293 20.56 -11.31 -4.93
CA LEU A 293 19.40 -11.26 -4.02
C LEU A 293 18.80 -9.85 -4.01
N PRO A 294 17.47 -9.69 -3.82
CA PRO A 294 16.85 -8.38 -3.67
C PRO A 294 17.46 -7.62 -2.49
N HIS A 295 17.55 -6.29 -2.61
CA HIS A 295 17.79 -5.43 -1.47
C HIS A 295 16.58 -5.51 -0.51
N CYS A 296 16.82 -5.32 0.78
CA CYS A 296 15.76 -5.28 1.78
C CYS A 296 15.77 -3.94 2.51
N VAL A 297 14.62 -3.28 2.57
CA VAL A 297 14.39 -2.05 3.33
C VAL A 297 13.33 -2.32 4.39
N VAL A 298 13.58 -1.92 5.63
CA VAL A 298 12.59 -2.01 6.71
C VAL A 298 12.04 -0.61 6.98
N ALA A 299 10.77 -0.39 6.66
CA ALA A 299 10.08 0.87 6.88
C ALA A 299 9.31 0.83 8.20
N LEU A 300 9.83 1.55 9.20
CA LEU A 300 9.13 1.81 10.47
C LEU A 300 8.15 2.97 10.29
N ASN A 301 6.92 2.64 9.92
CA ASN A 301 5.86 3.59 9.64
C ASN A 301 5.14 4.06 10.92
N GLY A 302 4.77 5.35 10.95
CA GLY A 302 4.02 5.92 12.07
C GLY A 302 4.81 5.98 13.38
N THR A 303 6.14 6.07 13.29
CA THR A 303 7.03 6.30 14.44
C THR A 303 6.66 7.59 15.17
N ASP A 304 6.73 7.57 16.50
CA ASP A 304 6.46 8.74 17.33
C ASP A 304 7.47 9.86 17.03
N PRO A 305 7.01 11.13 16.85
CA PRO A 305 7.91 12.25 16.61
C PRO A 305 8.96 12.49 17.71
N GLY A 306 8.71 12.01 18.93
CA GLY A 306 9.63 12.06 20.06
C GLY A 306 10.65 10.93 20.10
N VAL A 307 10.81 10.16 19.01
CA VAL A 307 11.93 9.22 18.84
C VAL A 307 13.26 9.98 18.93
N ASP A 308 14.31 9.26 19.36
CA ASP A 308 15.67 9.80 19.42
C ASP A 308 16.05 10.41 18.05
N GLU A 309 16.56 11.64 18.05
CA GLU A 309 16.92 12.35 16.81
C GLU A 309 17.94 11.57 15.96
N ARG A 310 18.76 10.73 16.58
CA ARG A 310 19.73 9.87 15.89
C ARG A 310 19.06 8.82 15.01
N GLU A 311 17.82 8.43 15.32
CA GLU A 311 17.06 7.47 14.51
C GLU A 311 16.61 8.05 13.15
N TRP A 312 16.80 9.35 12.90
CA TRP A 312 16.66 9.95 11.58
C TRP A 312 17.92 9.78 10.70
N ASP A 313 19.07 9.40 11.29
CA ASP A 313 20.24 9.01 10.53
C ASP A 313 20.13 7.54 10.07
N ILE A 314 20.29 7.32 8.77
CA ILE A 314 20.08 6.02 8.12
C ILE A 314 21.02 4.95 8.70
N ASN A 315 22.28 5.29 8.93
CA ASN A 315 23.28 4.33 9.39
C ASN A 315 23.04 3.98 10.85
N PHE A 316 22.75 4.97 11.69
CA PHE A 316 22.42 4.76 13.09
C PHE A 316 21.15 3.92 13.23
N ALA A 317 20.06 4.26 12.54
CA ALA A 317 18.81 3.52 12.61
C ALA A 317 18.96 2.05 12.19
N THR A 318 19.72 1.81 11.11
CA THR A 318 20.03 0.45 10.65
C THR A 318 20.81 -0.33 11.70
N GLN A 319 21.87 0.26 12.26
CA GLN A 319 22.68 -0.39 13.29
C GLN A 319 21.90 -0.61 14.59
N SER A 320 21.07 0.35 15.00
CA SER A 320 20.20 0.30 16.18
C SER A 320 19.22 -0.87 16.07
N LEU A 321 18.50 -0.97 14.94
CA LEU A 321 17.56 -2.06 14.68
C LEU A 321 18.26 -3.43 14.68
N LEU A 322 19.35 -3.58 13.94
CA LEU A 322 20.08 -4.86 13.86
C LEU A 322 20.69 -5.26 15.20
N SER A 323 21.19 -4.30 15.98
CA SER A 323 21.72 -4.55 17.33
C SER A 323 20.62 -5.04 18.27
N SER A 324 19.40 -4.51 18.14
CA SER A 324 18.26 -4.92 18.99
C SER A 324 17.84 -6.38 18.79
N VAL A 325 18.14 -6.96 17.62
CA VAL A 325 17.82 -8.36 17.28
C VAL A 325 19.06 -9.24 17.14
N LYS A 326 20.23 -8.79 17.61
CA LYS A 326 21.49 -9.52 17.45
C LYS A 326 21.43 -10.96 17.96
N GLY A 327 20.75 -11.19 19.09
CA GLY A 327 20.58 -12.52 19.68
C GLY A 327 19.41 -13.33 19.12
N ALA A 328 18.67 -12.81 18.15
CA ALA A 328 17.48 -13.48 17.61
C ALA A 328 17.78 -14.73 16.78
N LEU A 329 19.02 -14.86 16.30
CA LEU A 329 19.48 -15.97 15.45
C LEU A 329 20.53 -16.84 16.13
N ASP A 330 20.86 -16.55 17.40
CA ASP A 330 21.76 -17.41 18.16
C ASP A 330 21.06 -18.74 18.44
N TYR A 331 21.72 -19.85 18.09
CA TYR A 331 21.22 -21.18 18.41
C TYR A 331 21.04 -21.29 19.94
N VAL A 332 19.82 -21.62 20.38
CA VAL A 332 19.64 -22.14 21.74
C VAL A 332 20.23 -23.54 21.72
N GLU A 333 21.42 -23.73 22.28
CA GLU A 333 21.93 -25.06 22.61
C GLU A 333 20.87 -25.76 23.48
N GLY A 334 20.28 -26.81 22.93
CA GLY A 334 19.38 -27.74 23.61
C GLY A 334 19.80 -29.15 23.26
#